data_AF-A0A7J2UXM7-F1
#
_entry.id   AF-A0A7J2UXM7-F1
#
_cell.length_a   1.000
_cell.length_b   1.000
_cell.length_c   1.000
_cell.angle_alpha   90.00
_cell.angle_beta   90.00
_cell.angle_gamma   90.00
#
_symmetry.space_group_name_H-M   'P 1'
#
loop_
_entity.id
_entity.type
_entity.pdbx_description
1 polymer ?
#
loop_
_entity_poly.entity_id
_entity_poly.type
_entity_poly.pdbx_seq_one_letter_code
_entity_poly.pdbx_strand_id
1 'polypeptide(L)'
;MTQYLITKWFGTFLCDKTTVQREILFPKHEKEIAMRLRQIEKNTILDEEKKIVNSPSVIVNEKRLQDLGSYVHDDPVFTTLLINPEDYGFPLKLLHEVMMHITLERVDEQLKSEDLQLIQMVNALDDLIQTANLLSERLSCWSLLPTSKKKVEPFEKTLSAVNDEIARLQQQIEADMEAIAPNTSSIIGPLIGARLIALAGGMQKMAMLPASTIQILGAEKALFRFKKDGGRPPKHGVIFQHSLVNCAPKTQRGKIARLFATKLSTAIKADVFTKRNIANELQEDINARLQEIRKK
;
A
#
# COMPACT_ATOMS: atom_id res chain seq x y z
N MET A 1 38.98 6.75 25.48
CA MET A 1 39.04 5.57 24.58
C MET A 1 37.78 5.60 23.74
N THR A 2 37.91 5.48 22.43
CA THR A 2 36.75 5.50 21.52
C THR A 2 36.06 4.15 21.60
N GLN A 3 34.82 4.12 22.08
CA GLN A 3 34.05 2.88 22.19
C GLN A 3 33.06 2.79 21.04
N TYR A 4 32.84 1.58 20.55
CA TYR A 4 31.94 1.27 19.43
C TYR A 4 30.78 0.44 19.94
N LEU A 5 29.55 0.85 19.65
CA LEU A 5 28.36 0.07 19.97
C LEU A 5 27.95 -0.76 18.75
N ILE A 6 27.95 -2.08 18.92
CA ILE A 6 27.58 -3.03 17.86
C ILE A 6 26.40 -3.85 18.35
N THR A 7 25.26 -3.70 17.67
CA THR A 7 24.08 -4.52 17.92
C THR A 7 24.04 -5.66 16.89
N LYS A 8 23.99 -6.90 17.37
CA LYS A 8 23.76 -8.10 16.55
C LYS A 8 22.44 -8.74 16.97
N TRP A 9 21.98 -9.72 16.20
CA TRP A 9 20.71 -10.40 16.46
C TRP A 9 20.67 -11.17 17.79
N PHE A 10 21.81 -11.48 18.40
CA PHE A 10 21.93 -12.26 19.62
C PHE A 10 22.40 -11.44 20.84
N GLY A 11 22.67 -10.14 20.67
CA GLY A 11 23.15 -9.31 21.76
C GLY A 11 23.67 -7.95 21.33
N THR A 12 23.93 -7.11 22.33
CA THR A 12 24.55 -5.80 22.17
C THR A 12 25.97 -5.84 22.75
N PHE A 13 26.92 -5.30 22.00
CA PHE A 13 28.35 -5.37 22.31
C PHE A 13 28.96 -3.96 22.33
N LEU A 14 29.70 -3.67 23.39
CA LEU A 14 30.54 -2.48 23.47
C LEU A 14 31.97 -2.90 23.19
N CYS A 15 32.52 -2.43 22.08
CA CYS A 15 33.82 -2.83 21.57
C CYS A 15 34.81 -1.67 21.60
N ASP A 16 36.07 -1.96 21.88
CA ASP A 16 37.18 -1.10 21.47
C ASP A 16 37.61 -1.51 20.05
N LYS A 17 38.53 -0.77 19.43
CA LYS A 17 39.00 -0.98 18.04
C LYS A 17 39.38 -2.42 17.67
N THR A 18 39.69 -3.28 18.66
CA THR A 18 40.13 -4.67 18.45
C THR A 18 39.45 -5.72 19.34
N THR A 19 38.76 -5.34 20.43
CA THR A 19 38.25 -6.31 21.43
C THR A 19 36.89 -5.90 22.00
N VAL A 20 36.08 -6.89 22.35
CA VAL A 20 34.80 -6.69 23.06
C VAL A 20 35.10 -6.38 24.53
N GLN A 21 34.63 -5.23 25.03
CA GLN A 21 34.81 -4.81 26.43
C GLN A 21 33.62 -5.22 27.31
N ARG A 22 32.40 -5.09 26.79
CA ARG A 22 31.17 -5.48 27.48
C ARG A 22 30.18 -6.09 26.51
N GLU A 23 29.41 -7.03 27.00
CA GLU A 23 28.36 -7.68 26.24
C GLU A 23 27.09 -7.82 27.08
N ILE A 24 25.96 -7.59 26.43
CA ILE A 24 24.64 -7.91 26.96
C ILE A 24 23.99 -8.83 25.92
N LEU A 25 24.01 -10.13 26.21
CA LEU A 25 23.40 -11.15 25.37
C LEU A 25 21.88 -11.13 25.55
N PHE A 26 21.15 -11.38 24.47
CA PHE A 26 19.70 -11.52 24.54
C PHE A 26 19.31 -12.86 25.16
N PRO A 27 18.13 -12.95 25.81
CA PRO A 27 17.59 -14.23 26.25
C PRO A 27 17.50 -15.20 25.07
N LYS A 28 17.89 -16.47 25.28
CA LYS A 28 17.93 -17.52 24.24
C LYS A 28 16.52 -18.05 23.89
N HIS A 29 15.56 -17.15 23.77
CA HIS A 29 14.17 -17.43 23.46
C HIS A 29 13.80 -16.76 22.13
N GLU A 30 13.34 -17.57 21.18
CA GLU A 30 12.98 -17.16 19.82
C GLU A 30 12.09 -15.90 19.75
N LYS A 31 10.96 -15.90 20.48
CA LYS A 31 9.99 -14.79 20.45
C LYS A 31 10.55 -13.48 21.02
N GLU A 32 11.43 -13.59 21.99
CA GLU A 32 12.02 -12.42 22.66
C GLU A 32 13.08 -11.74 21.80
N ILE A 33 13.85 -12.54 21.05
CA ILE A 33 14.79 -12.04 20.05
C ILE A 33 14.02 -11.42 18.88
N ALA A 34 12.97 -12.10 18.40
CA ALA A 34 12.11 -11.59 17.34
C ALA A 34 11.51 -10.21 17.71
N MET A 35 10.97 -10.06 18.92
CA MET A 35 10.43 -8.80 19.42
C MET A 35 11.47 -7.66 19.42
N ARG A 36 12.70 -7.94 19.86
CA ARG A 36 13.80 -6.95 19.85
C ARG A 36 14.23 -6.57 18.44
N LEU A 37 14.34 -7.54 17.53
CA LEU A 37 14.62 -7.27 16.12
C LEU A 37 13.52 -6.43 15.46
N ARG A 38 12.25 -6.63 15.84
CA ARG A 38 11.14 -5.77 15.40
C ARG A 38 11.23 -4.35 15.96
N GLN A 39 11.70 -4.18 17.19
CA GLN A 39 11.97 -2.85 17.76
C GLN A 39 13.09 -2.14 16.98
N ILE A 40 14.16 -2.86 16.62
CA ILE A 40 15.23 -2.34 15.77
C ILE A 40 14.68 -1.88 14.41
N GLU A 41 13.85 -2.70 13.76
CA GLU A 41 13.22 -2.36 12.47
C GLU A 41 12.32 -1.10 12.56
N LYS A 42 11.66 -0.88 13.70
CA LYS A 42 10.85 0.31 13.98
C LYS A 42 11.68 1.55 14.38
N ASN A 43 13.01 1.47 14.27
CA ASN A 43 13.96 2.51 14.71
C ASN A 43 13.90 2.83 16.22
N THR A 44 13.44 1.88 17.04
CA THR A 44 13.43 2.04 18.50
C THR A 44 14.79 1.64 19.09
N ILE A 45 15.19 2.33 20.15
CA ILE A 45 16.40 2.01 20.92
C ILE A 45 16.07 0.93 21.96
N LEU A 46 16.87 -0.13 22.02
CA LEU A 46 16.69 -1.23 22.97
C LEU A 46 17.11 -0.85 24.40
N ASP A 47 16.53 -1.53 25.39
CA ASP A 47 16.90 -1.31 26.80
C ASP A 47 18.32 -1.82 27.11
N GLU A 48 18.74 -2.88 26.42
CA GLU A 48 20.11 -3.40 26.49
C GLU A 48 21.13 -2.40 25.93
N GLU A 49 20.79 -1.68 24.86
CA GLU A 49 21.63 -0.63 24.27
C GLU A 49 21.78 0.57 25.22
N LYS A 50 20.73 0.93 25.96
CA LYS A 50 20.81 1.98 26.99
C LYS A 50 21.63 1.55 28.20
N LYS A 51 21.51 0.29 28.62
CA LYS A 51 22.22 -0.25 29.80
C LYS A 51 23.71 -0.44 29.56
N ILE A 52 24.13 -0.68 28.32
CA ILE A 52 25.54 -0.91 28.00
C ILE A 52 26.33 0.41 27.86
N VAL A 53 25.66 1.49 27.46
CA VAL A 53 26.26 2.82 27.27
C VAL A 53 26.34 3.56 28.60
N ASN A 54 27.52 3.53 29.24
CA ASN A 54 27.78 4.25 30.50
C ASN A 54 28.50 5.59 30.32
N SER A 55 28.88 5.98 29.09
CA SER A 55 29.67 7.19 28.82
C SER A 55 29.30 7.80 27.46
N PRO A 56 29.34 9.14 27.30
CA PRO A 56 28.81 9.84 26.12
C PRO A 56 29.70 9.75 24.86
N SER A 57 30.87 9.10 24.91
CA SER A 57 31.83 9.02 23.80
C SER A 57 31.77 7.67 23.06
N VAL A 58 30.57 7.28 22.62
CA VAL A 58 30.33 6.05 21.87
C VAL A 58 30.10 6.38 20.39
N ILE A 59 30.71 5.61 19.49
CA ILE A 59 30.49 5.66 18.05
C ILE A 59 29.45 4.62 17.66
N VAL A 60 28.48 5.04 16.84
CA VAL A 60 27.37 4.22 16.37
C VAL A 60 27.29 4.26 14.84
N ASN A 61 26.94 3.13 14.23
CA ASN A 61 26.81 2.96 12.78
C ASN A 61 25.39 3.25 12.24
N GLU A 62 24.39 3.24 13.12
CA GLU A 62 22.98 3.37 12.77
C GLU A 62 22.41 4.71 13.22
N LYS A 63 21.64 5.36 12.34
CA LYS A 63 21.05 6.68 12.61
C LYS A 63 20.09 6.66 13.80
N ARG A 64 19.44 5.52 14.07
CA ARG A 64 18.53 5.34 15.24
C ARG A 64 19.26 5.46 16.58
N LEU A 65 20.57 5.23 16.61
CA LEU A 65 21.39 5.25 17.84
C LEU A 65 22.08 6.62 18.05
N GLN A 66 21.78 7.61 17.22
CA GLN A 66 22.39 8.94 17.30
C GLN A 66 22.14 9.63 18.66
N ASP A 67 21.05 9.30 19.35
CA ASP A 67 20.77 9.82 20.69
C ASP A 67 21.73 9.27 21.76
N LEU A 68 22.34 8.11 21.52
CA LEU A 68 23.27 7.44 22.44
C LEU A 68 24.75 7.76 22.15
N GLY A 69 25.08 8.31 20.98
CA GLY A 69 26.47 8.49 20.57
C GLY A 69 26.68 9.28 19.28
N SER A 70 27.95 9.48 18.93
CA SER A 70 28.35 10.14 17.69
C SER A 70 28.20 9.20 16.50
N TYR A 71 27.31 9.56 15.58
CA TYR A 71 27.04 8.78 14.37
C TYR A 71 28.21 8.88 13.38
N VAL A 72 28.78 7.72 13.01
CA VAL A 72 29.79 7.60 11.96
C VAL A 72 29.41 6.43 11.07
N HIS A 73 29.14 6.71 9.79
CA HIS A 73 28.61 5.72 8.86
C HIS A 73 29.64 4.64 8.47
N ASP A 74 30.86 5.05 8.12
CA ASP A 74 31.87 4.20 7.51
C ASP A 74 33.15 4.12 8.37
N ASP A 75 33.04 3.55 9.58
CA ASP A 75 34.23 3.17 10.36
C ASP A 75 34.58 1.69 10.10
N PRO A 76 35.83 1.36 9.68
CA PRO A 76 36.27 -0.01 9.40
C PRO A 76 36.04 -1.00 10.55
N VAL A 77 36.01 -0.52 11.80
CA VAL A 77 35.81 -1.35 12.99
C VAL A 77 34.49 -2.15 12.94
N PHE A 78 33.44 -1.60 12.32
CA PHE A 78 32.15 -2.28 12.17
C PHE A 78 32.19 -3.48 11.20
N THR A 79 33.15 -3.51 10.26
CA THR A 79 33.33 -4.61 9.30
C THR A 79 34.42 -5.59 9.74
N THR A 80 35.47 -5.11 10.40
CA THR A 80 36.62 -5.94 10.78
C THR A 80 36.36 -6.81 12.01
N LEU A 81 35.49 -6.39 12.94
CA LEU A 81 35.19 -7.16 14.13
C LEU A 81 34.12 -8.24 13.86
N LEU A 82 34.57 -9.48 13.64
CA LEU A 82 33.70 -10.65 13.47
C LEU A 82 33.29 -11.20 14.84
N ILE A 83 32.05 -10.93 15.23
CA ILE A 83 31.42 -11.51 16.43
C ILE A 83 30.56 -12.69 15.97
N ASN A 84 31.02 -13.92 16.20
CA ASN A 84 30.32 -15.12 15.75
C ASN A 84 29.25 -15.55 16.77
N PRO A 85 28.02 -15.88 16.34
CA PRO A 85 26.95 -16.31 17.25
C PRO A 85 27.25 -17.62 18.00
N GLU A 86 28.01 -18.53 17.38
CA GLU A 86 28.33 -19.85 17.95
C GLU A 86 29.17 -19.75 19.23
N ASP A 87 30.08 -18.77 19.30
CA ASP A 87 30.94 -18.50 20.46
C ASP A 87 30.13 -18.13 21.72
N TYR A 88 28.91 -17.61 21.52
CA TYR A 88 27.98 -17.20 22.59
C TYR A 88 26.86 -18.24 22.83
N GLY A 89 26.94 -19.38 22.15
CA GLY A 89 25.96 -20.46 22.22
C GLY A 89 24.61 -20.10 21.59
N PHE A 90 24.64 -19.36 20.47
CA PHE A 90 23.49 -19.08 19.62
C PHE A 90 23.62 -19.86 18.30
N PRO A 91 22.96 -21.03 18.17
CA PRO A 91 23.06 -21.84 16.98
C PRO A 91 22.29 -21.22 15.81
N LEU A 92 22.70 -21.51 14.57
CA LEU A 92 22.00 -21.06 13.35
C LEU A 92 20.54 -21.51 13.28
N LYS A 93 20.21 -22.65 13.91
CA LYS A 93 18.82 -23.12 14.04
C LYS A 93 17.93 -22.12 14.77
N LEU A 94 18.45 -21.50 15.83
CA LEU A 94 17.72 -20.48 16.59
C LEU A 94 17.50 -19.23 15.74
N LEU A 95 18.49 -18.82 14.93
CA LEU A 95 18.32 -17.71 13.98
C LEU A 95 17.21 -18.00 12.96
N HIS A 96 17.15 -19.23 12.44
CA HIS A 96 16.09 -19.63 11.53
C HIS A 96 14.70 -19.53 12.19
N GLU A 97 14.54 -20.06 13.40
CA GLU A 97 13.28 -19.98 14.16
C GLU A 97 12.87 -18.52 14.42
N VAL A 98 13.81 -17.67 14.85
CA VAL A 98 13.59 -16.22 15.01
C VAL A 98 13.12 -15.56 13.72
N MET A 99 13.79 -15.85 12.61
CA MET A 99 13.44 -15.28 11.30
C MET A 99 12.06 -15.74 10.82
N MET A 100 11.68 -16.99 11.12
CA MET A 100 10.34 -17.49 10.84
C MET A 100 9.27 -16.74 11.63
N HIS A 101 9.48 -16.49 12.92
CA HIS A 101 8.54 -15.68 13.74
C HIS A 101 8.38 -14.26 13.19
N ILE A 102 9.49 -13.58 12.88
CA ILE A 102 9.46 -12.23 12.29
C ILE A 102 8.71 -12.22 10.96
N THR A 103 8.94 -13.23 10.13
CA THR A 103 8.30 -13.33 8.81
C THR A 103 6.80 -13.56 8.95
N LEU A 104 6.38 -14.46 9.85
CA LEU A 104 4.97 -14.72 10.11
C LEU A 104 4.26 -13.47 10.64
N GLU A 105 4.87 -12.74 11.57
CA GLU A 105 4.34 -11.48 12.09
C GLU A 105 4.20 -10.43 10.97
N ARG A 106 5.22 -10.29 10.11
CA ARG A 106 5.18 -9.36 8.97
C ARG A 106 4.08 -9.71 7.98
N VAL A 107 3.86 -11.00 7.71
CA VAL A 107 2.79 -11.47 6.84
C VAL A 107 1.43 -11.15 7.47
N ASP A 108 1.25 -11.41 8.76
CA ASP A 108 0.01 -11.12 9.48
C ASP A 108 -0.31 -9.61 9.52
N GLU A 109 0.69 -8.76 9.77
CA GLU A 109 0.55 -7.30 9.69
C GLU A 109 0.13 -6.84 8.29
N GLN A 110 0.71 -7.41 7.24
CA GLN A 110 0.32 -7.08 5.86
C GLN A 110 -1.09 -7.56 5.53
N LEU A 111 -1.47 -8.78 5.92
CA LEU A 111 -2.82 -9.32 5.69
C LEU A 111 -3.91 -8.54 6.42
N LYS A 112 -3.57 -7.92 7.56
CA LYS A 112 -4.46 -7.02 8.30
C LYS A 112 -4.58 -5.63 7.70
N SER A 113 -3.79 -5.28 6.67
CA SER A 113 -3.91 -3.97 6.05
C SER A 113 -5.29 -3.79 5.42
N GLU A 114 -5.96 -2.70 5.77
CA GLU A 114 -7.30 -2.35 5.30
C GLU A 114 -7.33 -2.23 3.77
N ASP A 115 -6.23 -1.79 3.16
CA ASP A 115 -6.01 -1.76 1.71
C ASP A 115 -6.29 -3.11 1.04
N LEU A 116 -5.84 -4.24 1.60
CA LEU A 116 -6.03 -5.55 0.95
C LEU A 116 -7.49 -5.98 0.95
N GLN A 117 -8.22 -5.70 2.03
CA GLN A 117 -9.65 -6.01 2.11
C GLN A 117 -10.43 -5.18 1.08
N LEU A 118 -10.12 -3.88 0.98
CA LEU A 118 -10.70 -2.99 -0.03
C LEU A 118 -10.48 -3.52 -1.45
N ILE A 119 -9.26 -4.00 -1.77
CA ILE A 119 -8.94 -4.56 -3.08
C ILE A 119 -9.79 -5.80 -3.37
N GLN A 120 -9.93 -6.71 -2.41
CA GLN A 120 -10.76 -7.90 -2.59
C GLN A 120 -12.23 -7.56 -2.78
N MET A 121 -12.75 -6.58 -2.05
CA MET A 121 -14.12 -6.11 -2.21
C MET A 121 -14.37 -5.52 -3.59
N VAL A 122 -13.44 -4.73 -4.11
CA VAL A 122 -13.55 -4.16 -5.46
C VAL A 122 -13.53 -5.26 -6.53
N ASN A 123 -12.63 -6.24 -6.43
CA ASN A 123 -12.58 -7.35 -7.37
C ASN A 123 -13.88 -8.18 -7.32
N ALA A 124 -14.35 -8.50 -6.12
CA ALA A 124 -15.62 -9.20 -5.93
C ALA A 124 -16.81 -8.41 -6.49
N LEU A 125 -16.84 -7.09 -6.31
CA LEU A 125 -17.85 -6.22 -6.88
C LEU A 125 -17.84 -6.29 -8.43
N ASP A 126 -16.67 -6.23 -9.05
CA ASP A 126 -16.55 -6.30 -10.51
C ASP A 126 -16.98 -7.69 -11.04
N ASP A 127 -16.61 -8.77 -10.36
CA ASP A 127 -17.02 -10.13 -10.69
C ASP A 127 -18.54 -10.33 -10.56
N LEU A 128 -19.15 -9.77 -9.50
CA LEU A 128 -20.60 -9.82 -9.30
C LEU A 128 -21.33 -8.99 -10.36
N ILE A 129 -20.84 -7.81 -10.73
CA ILE A 129 -21.42 -7.00 -11.82
C ILE A 129 -21.37 -7.78 -13.14
N GLN A 130 -20.23 -8.41 -13.46
CA GLN A 130 -20.13 -9.23 -14.67
C GLN A 130 -21.11 -10.42 -14.64
N THR A 131 -21.22 -11.07 -13.49
CA THR A 131 -22.14 -12.19 -13.28
C THR A 131 -23.60 -11.75 -13.41
N ALA A 132 -23.98 -10.64 -12.78
CA ALA A 132 -25.31 -10.06 -12.86
C ALA A 132 -25.70 -9.73 -14.30
N ASN A 133 -24.77 -9.16 -15.09
CA ASN A 133 -24.99 -8.88 -16.50
C ASN A 133 -25.26 -10.17 -17.29
N LEU A 134 -24.44 -11.21 -17.10
CA LEU A 134 -24.65 -12.50 -17.76
C LEU A 134 -25.99 -13.15 -17.37
N LEU A 135 -26.33 -13.12 -16.08
CA LEU A 135 -27.61 -13.63 -15.58
C LEU A 135 -28.78 -12.84 -16.17
N SER A 136 -28.69 -11.51 -16.22
CA SER A 136 -29.70 -10.63 -16.80
C SER A 136 -29.92 -10.92 -18.29
N GLU A 137 -28.84 -11.06 -19.07
CA GLU A 137 -28.92 -11.44 -20.48
C GLU A 137 -29.61 -12.80 -20.67
N ARG A 138 -29.23 -13.81 -19.86
CA ARG A 138 -29.83 -15.15 -19.92
C ARG A 138 -31.31 -15.14 -19.55
N LEU A 139 -31.68 -14.40 -18.51
CA LEU A 139 -33.07 -14.22 -18.09
C LEU A 139 -33.89 -13.54 -19.19
N SER A 140 -33.36 -12.48 -19.79
CA SER A 140 -34.01 -11.80 -20.91
C SER A 140 -34.27 -12.76 -22.07
N CYS A 141 -33.29 -13.56 -22.48
CA CYS A 141 -33.49 -14.56 -23.53
C CYS A 141 -34.53 -15.62 -23.15
N TRP A 142 -34.50 -16.11 -21.91
CA TRP A 142 -35.43 -17.15 -21.45
C TRP A 142 -36.87 -16.62 -21.39
N SER A 143 -37.07 -15.36 -20.99
CA SER A 143 -38.39 -14.73 -20.92
C SER A 143 -39.09 -14.60 -22.28
N LEU A 144 -38.35 -14.65 -23.40
CA LEU A 144 -38.91 -14.63 -24.75
C LEU A 144 -39.56 -15.96 -25.16
N LEU A 145 -39.20 -17.05 -24.47
CA LEU A 145 -39.74 -18.38 -24.75
C LEU A 145 -41.10 -18.56 -24.04
N PRO A 146 -42.03 -19.34 -24.60
CA PRO A 146 -43.30 -19.67 -23.96
C PRO A 146 -43.05 -20.62 -22.76
N THR A 147 -42.60 -20.04 -21.65
CA THR A 147 -42.24 -20.74 -20.42
C THR A 147 -43.15 -20.31 -19.28
N SER A 148 -43.53 -21.24 -18.41
CA SER A 148 -44.24 -20.90 -17.16
C SER A 148 -43.34 -20.09 -16.24
N LYS A 149 -43.87 -18.98 -15.69
CA LYS A 149 -43.17 -18.12 -14.73
C LYS A 149 -42.52 -18.88 -13.56
N LYS A 150 -43.15 -19.99 -13.12
CA LYS A 150 -42.62 -20.84 -12.03
C LYS A 150 -41.24 -21.45 -12.32
N LYS A 151 -40.87 -21.63 -13.61
CA LYS A 151 -39.53 -22.14 -13.98
C LYS A 151 -38.45 -21.06 -13.96
N VAL A 152 -38.84 -19.81 -14.13
CA VAL A 152 -37.94 -18.65 -14.26
C VAL A 152 -37.75 -17.95 -12.91
N GLU A 153 -38.74 -18.01 -12.03
CA GLU A 153 -38.75 -17.39 -10.70
C GLU A 153 -37.50 -17.70 -9.83
N PRO A 154 -36.97 -18.94 -9.75
CA PRO A 154 -35.75 -19.19 -8.97
C PRO A 154 -34.52 -18.47 -9.52
N PHE A 155 -34.45 -18.32 -10.85
CA PHE A 155 -33.36 -17.64 -11.53
C PHE A 155 -33.46 -16.12 -11.34
N GLU A 156 -34.66 -15.55 -11.40
CA GLU A 156 -34.95 -14.16 -11.05
C GLU A 156 -34.53 -13.84 -9.62
N LYS A 157 -34.86 -14.73 -8.66
CA LYS A 157 -34.44 -14.58 -7.26
C LYS A 157 -32.92 -14.59 -7.10
N THR A 158 -32.22 -15.43 -7.87
CA THR A 158 -30.75 -15.47 -7.86
C THR A 158 -30.17 -14.15 -8.36
N LEU A 159 -30.69 -13.61 -9.48
CA LEU A 159 -30.27 -12.31 -9.99
C LEU A 159 -30.56 -11.18 -8.98
N SER A 160 -31.72 -11.21 -8.31
CA SER A 160 -32.05 -10.24 -7.25
C SER A 160 -31.02 -10.30 -6.12
N ALA A 161 -30.72 -11.50 -5.60
CA ALA A 161 -29.76 -11.68 -4.52
C ALA A 161 -28.35 -11.18 -4.90
N VAL A 162 -27.92 -11.41 -6.15
CA VAL A 162 -26.65 -10.87 -6.65
C VAL A 162 -26.67 -9.34 -6.69
N ASN A 163 -27.76 -8.72 -7.15
CA ASN A 163 -27.91 -7.26 -7.17
C ASN A 163 -27.93 -6.65 -5.76
N ASP A 164 -28.59 -7.31 -4.81
CA ASP A 164 -28.63 -6.87 -3.42
C ASP A 164 -27.22 -6.90 -2.80
N GLU A 165 -26.44 -7.95 -3.11
CA GLU A 165 -25.06 -8.07 -2.66
C GLU A 165 -24.12 -7.03 -3.30
N ILE A 166 -24.33 -6.71 -4.58
CA ILE A 166 -23.64 -5.59 -5.27
C ILE A 166 -23.88 -4.28 -4.52
N ALA A 167 -25.14 -3.98 -4.18
CA ALA A 167 -25.49 -2.76 -3.47
C ALA A 167 -24.85 -2.71 -2.06
N ARG A 168 -24.87 -3.84 -1.34
CA ARG A 168 -24.21 -3.99 -0.03
C ARG A 168 -22.71 -3.72 -0.11
N LEU A 169 -22.03 -4.30 -1.09
CA LEU A 169 -20.59 -4.10 -1.29
C LEU A 169 -20.26 -2.67 -1.71
N GLN A 170 -21.05 -2.05 -2.56
CA GLN A 170 -20.87 -0.64 -2.94
C GLN A 170 -20.91 0.27 -1.71
N GLN A 171 -21.93 0.10 -0.86
CA GLN A 171 -22.06 0.90 0.36
C GLN A 171 -20.89 0.69 1.32
N GLN A 172 -20.42 -0.55 1.47
CA GLN A 172 -19.28 -0.84 2.33
C GLN A 172 -17.97 -0.25 1.77
N ILE A 173 -17.72 -0.37 0.46
CA ILE A 173 -16.57 0.24 -0.20
C ILE A 173 -16.60 1.76 -0.05
N GLU A 174 -17.77 2.39 -0.15
CA GLU A 174 -17.92 3.83 0.06
C GLU A 174 -17.52 4.24 1.48
N ALA A 175 -18.03 3.55 2.50
CA ALA A 175 -17.70 3.82 3.90
C ALA A 175 -16.20 3.62 4.19
N ASP A 176 -15.63 2.50 3.74
CA ASP A 176 -14.22 2.18 3.96
C ASP A 176 -13.31 3.20 3.26
N MET A 177 -13.63 3.56 2.02
CA MET A 177 -12.80 4.48 1.24
C MET A 177 -12.89 5.93 1.76
N GLU A 178 -14.01 6.35 2.35
CA GLU A 178 -14.11 7.63 3.08
C GLU A 178 -13.26 7.65 4.35
N ALA A 179 -13.16 6.52 5.07
CA ALA A 179 -12.33 6.40 6.25
C ALA A 179 -10.83 6.36 5.92
N ILE A 180 -10.46 5.59 4.88
CA ILE A 180 -9.05 5.30 4.56
C ILE A 180 -8.43 6.40 3.68
N ALA A 181 -9.17 6.95 2.69
CA ALA A 181 -8.66 7.94 1.74
C ALA A 181 -9.68 9.05 1.42
N PRO A 182 -9.95 9.95 2.38
CA PRO A 182 -10.98 11.00 2.25
C PRO A 182 -10.68 12.01 1.14
N ASN A 183 -9.41 12.41 0.92
CA ASN A 183 -9.09 13.38 -0.12
C ASN A 183 -9.32 12.80 -1.52
N THR A 184 -8.91 11.54 -1.71
CA THR A 184 -9.09 10.80 -2.96
C THR A 184 -10.58 10.61 -3.26
N SER A 185 -11.37 10.18 -2.27
CA SER A 185 -12.83 10.01 -2.37
C SER A 185 -13.54 11.31 -2.77
N SER A 186 -13.15 12.43 -2.18
CA SER A 186 -13.72 13.74 -2.47
C SER A 186 -13.50 14.21 -3.92
N ILE A 187 -12.42 13.76 -4.58
CA ILE A 187 -12.06 14.20 -5.93
C ILE A 187 -12.71 13.35 -7.02
N ILE A 188 -12.62 12.02 -6.91
CA ILE A 188 -13.01 11.10 -7.98
C ILE A 188 -14.22 10.22 -7.61
N GLY A 189 -14.65 10.25 -6.36
CA GLY A 189 -15.67 9.37 -5.80
C GLY A 189 -15.06 8.09 -5.21
N PRO A 190 -15.69 7.52 -4.15
CA PRO A 190 -15.15 6.36 -3.44
C PRO A 190 -14.95 5.13 -4.35
N LEU A 191 -15.95 4.77 -5.16
CA LEU A 191 -15.89 3.57 -6.01
C LEU A 191 -14.77 3.62 -7.06
N ILE A 192 -14.59 4.78 -7.72
CA ILE A 192 -13.52 4.94 -8.72
C ILE A 192 -12.16 4.99 -8.03
N GLY A 193 -12.06 5.64 -6.87
CA GLY A 193 -10.85 5.68 -6.07
C GLY A 193 -10.41 4.28 -5.62
N ALA A 194 -11.33 3.48 -5.09
CA ALA A 194 -11.08 2.11 -4.67
C ALA A 194 -10.60 1.23 -5.85
N ARG A 195 -11.20 1.37 -7.04
CA ARG A 195 -10.72 0.71 -8.28
C ARG A 195 -9.31 1.10 -8.67
N LEU A 196 -8.94 2.38 -8.54
CA LEU A 196 -7.59 2.83 -8.84
C LEU A 196 -6.57 2.28 -7.84
N ILE A 197 -6.93 2.19 -6.56
CA ILE A 197 -6.09 1.54 -5.53
C ILE A 197 -5.92 0.05 -5.83
N ALA A 198 -6.99 -0.64 -6.22
CA ALA A 198 -6.96 -2.05 -6.62
C ALA A 198 -6.04 -2.29 -7.82
N LEU A 199 -6.15 -1.48 -8.87
CA LEU A 199 -5.28 -1.58 -10.05
C LEU A 199 -3.81 -1.24 -9.73
N ALA A 200 -3.56 -0.32 -8.80
CA ALA A 200 -2.21 -0.01 -8.36
C ALA A 200 -1.61 -1.09 -7.42
N GLY A 201 -2.45 -1.95 -6.85
CA GLY A 201 -2.06 -3.01 -5.92
C GLY A 201 -1.74 -2.52 -4.50
N GLY A 202 -2.43 -1.45 -4.06
CA GLY A 202 -2.33 -0.87 -2.70
C GLY A 202 -2.20 0.65 -2.70
N MET A 203 -2.56 1.29 -1.59
CA MET A 203 -2.59 2.76 -1.49
C MET A 203 -1.18 3.35 -1.54
N GLN A 204 -0.23 2.73 -0.82
CA GLN A 204 1.18 3.14 -0.82
C GLN A 204 1.78 3.09 -2.23
N LYS A 205 1.50 2.01 -2.98
CA LYS A 205 1.97 1.88 -4.36
C LYS A 205 1.37 2.96 -5.24
N MET A 206 0.06 3.20 -5.12
CA MET A 206 -0.62 4.27 -5.87
C MET A 206 0.00 5.64 -5.58
N ALA A 207 0.34 5.95 -4.33
CA ALA A 207 0.96 7.21 -3.95
C ALA A 207 2.38 7.41 -4.53
N MET A 208 3.09 6.32 -4.81
CA MET A 208 4.39 6.35 -5.47
C MET A 208 4.29 6.47 -6.99
N LEU A 209 3.14 6.21 -7.60
CA LEU A 209 2.96 6.32 -9.04
C LEU A 209 2.97 7.80 -9.50
N PRO A 210 3.55 8.09 -10.68
CA PRO A 210 3.41 9.40 -11.29
C PRO A 210 1.98 9.59 -11.82
N ALA A 211 1.56 10.86 -11.92
CA ALA A 211 0.24 11.23 -12.46
C ALA A 211 -0.02 10.65 -13.87
N SER A 212 1.00 10.54 -14.72
CA SER A 212 0.89 9.94 -16.05
C SER A 212 0.49 8.47 -16.02
N THR A 213 0.95 7.70 -15.02
CA THR A 213 0.57 6.30 -14.85
C THR A 213 -0.83 6.21 -14.29
N ILE A 214 -1.16 7.00 -13.26
CA ILE A 214 -2.51 7.07 -12.68
C ILE A 214 -3.56 7.40 -13.75
N GLN A 215 -3.23 8.28 -14.70
CA GLN A 215 -4.10 8.64 -15.82
C GLN A 215 -4.57 7.44 -16.66
N ILE A 216 -3.72 6.43 -16.82
CA ILE A 216 -3.91 5.31 -17.75
C ILE A 216 -4.09 3.95 -17.05
N LEU A 217 -4.20 3.91 -15.72
CA LEU A 217 -4.52 2.70 -14.96
C LEU A 217 -5.84 2.09 -15.45
N GLY A 218 -5.84 0.80 -15.81
CA GLY A 218 -6.95 0.07 -16.44
C GLY A 218 -6.98 0.14 -17.97
N ALA A 219 -6.05 0.85 -18.61
CA ALA A 219 -5.88 0.87 -20.06
C ALA A 219 -4.59 0.16 -20.53
N GLU A 220 -4.06 -0.76 -19.72
CA GLU A 220 -2.80 -1.46 -19.93
C GLU A 220 -2.80 -2.18 -21.28
N LYS A 221 -3.88 -2.88 -21.62
CA LYS A 221 -4.02 -3.60 -22.91
C LYS A 221 -3.85 -2.66 -24.12
N ALA A 222 -4.42 -1.46 -24.05
CA ALA A 222 -4.29 -0.47 -25.12
C ALA A 222 -2.90 0.19 -25.12
N LEU A 223 -2.34 0.44 -23.94
CA LEU A 223 -1.00 0.99 -23.78
C LEU A 223 0.08 0.04 -24.34
N PHE A 224 0.00 -1.24 -24.01
CA PHE A 224 0.95 -2.26 -24.47
C PHE A 224 0.82 -2.52 -25.96
N ARG A 225 -0.41 -2.49 -26.50
CA ARG A 225 -0.63 -2.51 -27.95
C ARG A 225 0.06 -1.33 -28.64
N PHE A 226 -0.11 -0.12 -28.11
CA PHE A 226 0.58 1.06 -28.64
C PHE A 226 2.11 0.93 -28.57
N LYS A 227 2.66 0.42 -27.45
CA LYS A 227 4.11 0.22 -27.31
C LYS A 227 4.66 -0.82 -28.28
N LYS A 228 3.89 -1.85 -28.63
CA LYS A 228 4.31 -2.94 -29.51
C LYS A 228 4.13 -2.59 -30.99
N ASP A 229 2.93 -2.14 -31.35
CA ASP A 229 2.50 -2.00 -32.74
C ASP A 229 2.55 -0.53 -33.22
N GLY A 230 2.85 0.42 -32.33
CA GLY A 230 2.77 1.85 -32.59
C GLY A 230 1.33 2.40 -32.56
N GLY A 231 1.13 3.63 -33.02
CA GLY A 231 -0.19 4.26 -33.15
C GLY A 231 -0.49 5.35 -32.13
N ARG A 232 -1.74 5.44 -31.64
CA ARG A 232 -2.17 6.49 -30.69
C ARG A 232 -2.26 5.92 -29.28
N PRO A 233 -1.61 6.54 -28.27
CA PRO A 233 -1.70 6.06 -26.90
C PRO A 233 -3.10 6.28 -26.30
N PRO A 234 -3.50 5.47 -25.28
CA PRO A 234 -4.74 5.70 -24.56
C PRO A 234 -4.70 7.04 -23.81
N LYS A 235 -5.82 7.77 -23.83
CA LYS A 235 -5.93 9.09 -23.18
C LYS A 235 -6.33 9.00 -21.71
N HIS A 236 -6.96 7.91 -21.30
CA HIS A 236 -7.51 7.70 -19.97
C HIS A 236 -7.73 6.20 -19.74
N GLY A 237 -7.59 5.77 -18.49
CA GLY A 237 -7.99 4.45 -18.02
C GLY A 237 -9.31 4.50 -17.25
N VAL A 238 -9.35 3.94 -16.04
CA VAL A 238 -10.55 3.89 -15.18
C VAL A 238 -11.11 5.27 -14.84
N ILE A 239 -10.25 6.31 -14.81
CA ILE A 239 -10.68 7.71 -14.63
C ILE A 239 -11.76 8.13 -15.64
N PHE A 240 -11.86 7.46 -16.79
CA PHE A 240 -12.92 7.70 -17.76
C PHE A 240 -14.33 7.48 -17.21
N GLN A 241 -14.50 6.63 -16.19
CA GLN A 241 -15.80 6.36 -15.56
C GLN A 241 -16.37 7.57 -14.84
N HIS A 242 -15.53 8.55 -14.48
CA HIS A 242 -15.98 9.76 -13.82
C HIS A 242 -16.83 10.63 -14.76
N SER A 243 -17.99 11.10 -14.27
CA SER A 243 -18.99 11.83 -15.08
C SER A 243 -18.41 13.04 -15.81
N LEU A 244 -17.53 13.81 -15.16
CA LEU A 244 -16.89 14.98 -15.78
C LEU A 244 -15.93 14.63 -16.93
N VAL A 245 -15.44 13.39 -16.99
CA VAL A 245 -14.58 12.91 -18.07
C VAL A 245 -15.42 12.26 -19.16
N ASN A 246 -16.34 11.35 -18.81
CA ASN A 246 -17.15 10.61 -19.78
C ASN A 246 -18.05 11.53 -20.62
N CYS A 247 -18.74 12.46 -19.97
CA CYS A 247 -19.67 13.38 -20.62
C CYS A 247 -18.97 14.48 -21.43
N ALA A 248 -17.66 14.67 -21.27
CA ALA A 248 -16.94 15.71 -21.98
C ALA A 248 -16.73 15.39 -23.48
N PRO A 249 -16.61 16.42 -24.35
CA PRO A 249 -16.27 16.24 -25.77
C PRO A 249 -14.96 15.48 -25.96
N LYS A 250 -14.87 14.65 -27.02
CA LYS A 250 -13.72 13.76 -27.29
C LYS A 250 -12.36 14.49 -27.35
N THR A 251 -12.36 15.76 -27.74
CA THR A 251 -11.18 16.64 -27.79
C THR A 251 -10.70 17.06 -26.40
N GLN A 252 -11.63 17.25 -25.45
CA GLN A 252 -11.36 17.74 -24.09
C GLN A 252 -11.10 16.60 -23.08
N ARG A 253 -11.62 15.38 -23.31
CA ARG A 253 -11.45 14.22 -22.42
C ARG A 253 -10.02 13.98 -21.94
N GLY A 254 -9.04 14.08 -22.84
CA GLY A 254 -7.63 13.86 -22.49
C GLY A 254 -7.05 14.96 -21.59
N LYS A 255 -7.48 16.22 -21.77
CA LYS A 255 -7.06 17.35 -20.93
C LYS A 255 -7.63 17.19 -19.52
N ILE A 256 -8.91 16.82 -19.44
CA ILE A 256 -9.62 16.61 -18.18
C ILE A 256 -9.04 15.40 -17.43
N ALA A 257 -8.82 14.26 -18.10
CA ALA A 257 -8.21 13.10 -17.47
C ALA A 257 -6.82 13.39 -16.89
N ARG A 258 -5.99 14.18 -17.58
CA ARG A 258 -4.68 14.61 -17.09
C ARG A 258 -4.79 15.50 -15.85
N LEU A 259 -5.76 16.42 -15.84
CA LEU A 259 -6.05 17.27 -14.69
C LEU A 259 -6.41 16.42 -13.46
N PHE A 260 -7.37 15.50 -13.62
CA PHE A 260 -7.77 14.58 -12.55
C PHE A 260 -6.60 13.76 -12.05
N ALA A 261 -5.81 13.15 -12.94
CA ALA A 261 -4.68 12.33 -12.52
C ALA A 261 -3.60 13.11 -11.74
N THR A 262 -3.38 14.37 -12.10
CA THR A 262 -2.43 15.26 -11.38
C THR A 262 -2.93 15.55 -9.97
N LYS A 263 -4.22 15.86 -9.83
CA LYS A 263 -4.84 16.18 -8.55
C LYS A 263 -4.99 14.97 -7.66
N LEU A 264 -5.35 13.84 -8.26
CA LEU A 264 -5.43 12.55 -7.60
C LEU A 264 -4.06 12.10 -7.06
N SER A 265 -2.97 12.27 -7.84
CA SER A 265 -1.61 11.99 -7.37
C SER A 265 -1.22 12.82 -6.14
N THR A 266 -1.74 14.04 -6.03
CA THR A 266 -1.51 14.90 -4.87
C THR A 266 -2.37 14.47 -3.67
N ALA A 267 -3.64 14.16 -3.91
CA ALA A 267 -4.59 13.71 -2.89
C ALA A 267 -4.16 12.40 -2.24
N ILE A 268 -3.81 11.39 -3.04
CA ILE A 268 -3.40 10.07 -2.53
C ILE A 268 -2.11 10.15 -1.70
N LYS A 269 -1.18 11.04 -2.07
CA LYS A 269 0.04 11.29 -1.28
C LYS A 269 -0.30 11.98 0.04
N ALA A 270 -1.27 12.89 0.01
CA ALA A 270 -1.73 13.55 1.22
C ALA A 270 -2.39 12.54 2.17
N ASP A 271 -3.25 11.66 1.65
CA ASP A 271 -3.91 10.58 2.39
C ASP A 271 -2.90 9.62 3.03
N VAL A 272 -1.93 9.09 2.25
CA VAL A 272 -0.95 8.10 2.74
C VAL A 272 0.06 8.69 3.73
N PHE A 273 0.70 9.81 3.39
CA PHE A 273 1.89 10.26 4.10
C PHE A 273 1.59 11.30 5.17
N THR A 274 0.67 12.24 4.89
CA THR A 274 0.46 13.41 5.75
C THR A 274 -0.84 13.38 6.53
N LYS A 275 -1.84 12.60 6.10
CA LYS A 275 -3.20 12.51 6.64
C LYS A 275 -3.91 13.86 6.82
N ARG A 276 -3.48 14.90 6.09
CA ARG A 276 -4.09 16.23 6.09
C ARG A 276 -5.26 16.28 5.12
N ASN A 277 -6.31 17.01 5.45
CA ASN A 277 -7.42 17.24 4.54
C ASN A 277 -7.11 18.46 3.64
N ILE A 278 -6.96 18.22 2.35
CA ILE A 278 -6.72 19.22 1.28
C ILE A 278 -7.79 19.14 0.18
N ALA A 279 -8.90 18.46 0.45
CA ALA A 279 -9.93 18.18 -0.55
C ALA A 279 -10.51 19.45 -1.17
N ASN A 280 -10.85 20.45 -0.34
CA ASN A 280 -11.49 21.70 -0.79
C ASN A 280 -10.59 22.48 -1.76
N GLU A 281 -9.32 22.68 -1.40
CA GLU A 281 -8.34 23.37 -2.25
C GLU A 281 -8.16 22.67 -3.60
N LEU A 282 -8.14 21.33 -3.60
CA LEU A 282 -7.99 20.54 -4.82
C LEU A 282 -9.24 20.61 -5.70
N GLN A 283 -10.43 20.60 -5.10
CA GLN A 283 -11.70 20.74 -5.83
C GLN A 283 -11.82 22.13 -6.48
N GLU A 284 -11.42 23.20 -5.79
CA GLU A 284 -11.42 24.55 -6.34
C GLU A 284 -10.51 24.67 -7.57
N ASP A 285 -9.27 24.16 -7.52
CA ASP A 285 -8.36 24.19 -8.68
C ASP A 285 -8.87 23.30 -9.84
N ILE A 286 -9.50 22.16 -9.52
CA ILE A 286 -10.16 21.34 -10.56
C ILE A 286 -11.26 22.13 -11.25
N ASN A 287 -12.14 22.78 -10.48
CA ASN A 287 -13.25 23.55 -11.02
C ASN A 287 -12.78 24.75 -11.85
N ALA A 288 -11.77 25.48 -11.37
CA ALA A 288 -11.16 26.60 -12.10
C ALA A 288 -10.61 26.15 -13.46
N ARG A 289 -9.78 25.10 -13.48
CA ARG A 289 -9.21 24.58 -14.73
C ARG A 289 -10.24 23.93 -15.66
N LEU A 290 -11.29 23.32 -15.12
CA LEU A 290 -12.39 22.78 -15.93
C LEU A 290 -13.12 23.90 -16.69
N GLN A 291 -13.35 25.05 -16.06
CA GLN A 291 -13.96 26.19 -16.72
C GLN A 291 -13.06 26.71 -17.87
N GLU A 292 -11.76 26.77 -17.67
CA GLU A 292 -10.81 27.15 -18.73
C GLU A 292 -10.82 26.18 -19.92
N ILE A 293 -10.90 24.87 -19.64
CA ILE A 293 -10.94 23.83 -20.68
C ILE A 293 -12.24 23.90 -21.47
N ARG A 294 -13.38 24.20 -20.81
CA ARG A 294 -14.70 24.31 -21.46
C ARG A 294 -14.83 25.56 -22.33
N LYS A 295 -14.12 26.64 -21.99
CA LYS A 295 -14.10 27.90 -22.77
C LYS A 295 -13.29 27.80 -24.08
N LYS A 296 -12.49 26.75 -24.26
CA LYS A 296 -11.65 26.49 -25.44
C LYS A 296 -12.18 25.34 -26.29
#